data_AF-X1G5U4-F1
#
_entry.id   AF-X1G5U4-F1
#
_cell.length_a   1.000
_cell.length_b   1.000
_cell.length_c   1.000
_cell.angle_alpha   90.00
_cell.angle_beta   90.00
_cell.angle_gamma   90.00
#
_symmetry.space_group_name_H-M   'P 1'
#
loop_
_entity.id
_entity.type
_entity.pdbx_description
1 polymer ?
#
loop_
_entity_poly.entity_id
_entity_poly.type
_entity_poly.pdbx_seq_one_letter_code
_entity_poly.pdbx_strand_id
1 'polypeptide(L)'
;MKLKKFGLILLGSLIITSLLLSGTAYAQEEEELPDPGITPDSPFYFLDNWGKQIGLLFAFGPEAKARKALEYAEERLAEAQAMAVKNRIRETERAADSYNGFLAMVRKRVEEARQQGVPENISEKVALATSKHLSVLDRIKDTAPEQAKESIVRAKEAAINGQQNALRTLARERLERAAEINLATIEGRLNKARVKADEGNTEEVEEALGDADKMFRFGEEISEIAQGLGKDTTTVEQLVAKATSAHLEVLAEIHKKAPEPARIAIENAIANSLVNRERVVEALKN
;
A
#
# COMPACT_ATOMS: atom_id res chain seq x y z
N MET A 1 14.14 64.84 24.25
CA MET A 1 15.50 64.84 23.71
C MET A 1 15.82 63.44 23.18
N LYS A 2 16.06 63.30 21.88
CA LYS A 2 16.47 62.06 21.19
C LYS A 2 17.93 61.74 21.54
N LEU A 3 18.32 60.45 21.62
CA LEU A 3 19.19 59.78 20.63
C LEU A 3 19.45 58.30 21.00
N LYS A 4 19.35 57.44 19.98
CA LYS A 4 19.77 56.01 19.91
C LYS A 4 21.28 55.90 19.64
N LYS A 5 21.94 54.79 20.05
CA LYS A 5 22.92 53.94 19.31
C LYS A 5 23.06 52.58 20.06
N PHE A 6 22.56 51.42 19.57
CA PHE A 6 23.11 50.42 18.61
C PHE A 6 24.36 49.61 19.07
N GLY A 7 24.22 48.27 19.15
CA GLY A 7 25.32 47.31 18.88
C GLY A 7 25.34 45.96 19.64
N LEU A 8 25.25 44.84 18.90
CA LEU A 8 25.63 43.42 19.18
C LEU A 8 24.72 42.58 20.12
N ILE A 9 23.93 41.58 19.71
CA ILE A 9 24.08 40.33 18.91
C ILE A 9 24.89 39.20 19.61
N LEU A 10 24.19 38.05 19.75
CA LEU A 10 24.60 36.63 19.86
C LEU A 10 24.82 35.97 21.24
N LEU A 11 23.99 34.93 21.48
CA LEU A 11 24.18 33.61 22.13
C LEU A 11 23.07 33.33 23.17
N GLY A 12 22.31 32.24 23.12
CA GLY A 12 22.31 31.10 22.22
C GLY A 12 21.05 30.27 22.44
N SER A 13 20.65 29.58 21.37
CA SER A 13 19.67 28.51 21.36
C SER A 13 20.15 27.34 22.23
N LEU A 14 19.34 26.87 23.18
CA LEU A 14 19.41 25.47 23.63
C LEU A 14 18.16 25.05 24.41
N ILE A 15 17.01 24.98 23.76
CA ILE A 15 15.87 24.18 24.25
C ILE A 15 15.24 23.48 23.04
N ILE A 16 15.95 22.48 22.53
CA ILE A 16 15.39 21.43 21.65
C ILE A 16 16.02 20.12 22.10
N THR A 17 15.31 19.01 21.93
CA THR A 17 15.76 17.61 21.99
C THR A 17 15.66 16.86 23.32
N SER A 18 14.45 16.75 23.89
CA SER A 18 14.17 15.63 24.81
C SER A 18 12.78 15.00 24.66
N LEU A 19 12.08 15.20 23.55
CA LEU A 19 10.70 14.72 23.36
C LEU A 19 10.47 13.77 22.17
N LEU A 20 11.51 13.18 21.59
CA LEU A 20 11.38 12.27 20.44
C LEU A 20 11.99 10.87 20.64
N LEU A 21 12.16 10.43 21.90
CA LEU A 21 12.63 9.07 22.24
C LEU A 21 11.63 8.29 23.08
N SER A 22 10.33 8.52 22.85
CA SER A 22 9.29 7.58 23.26
C SER A 22 9.18 6.53 22.18
N GLY A 23 9.92 5.43 22.34
CA GLY A 23 9.73 4.23 21.53
C GLY A 23 8.27 3.80 21.64
N THR A 24 7.49 4.12 20.61
CA THR A 24 6.23 3.45 20.38
C THR A 24 6.60 2.02 20.04
N ALA A 25 6.48 1.14 21.02
CA ALA A 25 6.17 -0.25 20.73
C ALA A 25 4.94 -0.23 19.83
N TYR A 26 5.15 -0.33 18.52
CA TYR A 26 4.09 -0.55 17.57
C TYR A 26 3.51 -1.91 17.94
N ALA A 27 2.41 -1.90 18.68
CA ALA A 27 1.50 -3.02 18.68
C ALA A 27 1.10 -3.19 17.21
N GLN A 28 1.66 -4.19 16.53
CA GLN A 28 0.98 -4.79 15.40
C GLN A 28 -0.36 -5.24 15.98
N GLU A 29 -1.42 -4.45 15.79
CA GLU A 29 -2.72 -5.05 15.60
C GLU A 29 -2.48 -6.09 14.52
N GLU A 30 -2.52 -7.39 14.89
CA GLU A 30 -2.56 -8.45 13.91
C GLU A 30 -3.69 -8.05 12.97
N GLU A 31 -3.33 -7.69 11.73
CA GLU A 31 -4.30 -7.42 10.68
C GLU A 31 -5.00 -8.76 10.41
N GLU A 32 -6.00 -9.07 11.22
CA GLU A 32 -6.71 -10.33 11.18
C GLU A 32 -7.47 -10.39 9.86
N LEU A 33 -7.01 -11.30 9.00
CA LEU A 33 -7.83 -11.82 7.92
C LEU A 33 -9.07 -12.50 8.51
N PRO A 34 -10.14 -12.65 7.72
CA PRO A 34 -11.23 -13.52 8.11
C PRO A 34 -10.76 -14.96 8.34
N ASP A 35 -11.57 -15.75 9.04
CA ASP A 35 -11.36 -17.19 9.15
C ASP A 35 -11.26 -17.82 7.73
N PRO A 36 -10.26 -18.67 7.46
CA PRO A 36 -10.06 -19.27 6.14
C PRO A 36 -11.16 -20.26 5.74
N GLY A 37 -12.06 -20.64 6.67
CA GLY A 37 -13.17 -21.53 6.40
C GLY A 37 -12.74 -22.91 5.91
N ILE A 38 -13.36 -23.38 4.83
CA ILE A 38 -12.98 -24.64 4.19
C ILE A 38 -11.76 -24.37 3.30
N THR A 39 -10.60 -24.83 3.74
CA THR A 39 -9.33 -24.66 3.03
C THR A 39 -9.16 -25.64 1.85
N PRO A 40 -8.24 -25.36 0.91
CA PRO A 40 -8.06 -26.19 -0.29
C PRO A 40 -7.54 -27.61 -0.05
N ASP A 41 -7.01 -27.92 1.14
CA ASP A 41 -6.62 -29.28 1.57
C ASP A 41 -7.83 -30.14 2.01
N SER A 42 -9.04 -29.57 2.07
CA SER A 42 -10.27 -30.30 2.42
C SER A 42 -10.91 -30.99 1.20
N PRO A 43 -11.40 -32.24 1.34
CA PRO A 43 -12.14 -32.92 0.28
C PRO A 43 -13.46 -32.21 -0.07
N PHE A 44 -13.97 -31.34 0.82
CA PHE A 44 -15.20 -30.57 0.62
C PHE A 44 -14.97 -29.16 0.07
N TYR A 45 -13.74 -28.81 -0.32
CA TYR A 45 -13.40 -27.48 -0.87
C TYR A 45 -14.23 -27.10 -2.12
N PHE A 46 -14.75 -28.08 -2.85
CA PHE A 46 -15.64 -27.82 -3.98
C PHE A 46 -16.97 -27.16 -3.55
N LEU A 47 -17.48 -27.48 -2.34
CA LEU A 47 -18.70 -26.87 -1.80
C LEU A 47 -18.49 -25.39 -1.50
N ASP A 48 -17.31 -25.04 -0.99
CA ASP A 48 -16.95 -23.65 -0.74
C ASP A 48 -16.94 -22.84 -2.04
N ASN A 49 -16.27 -23.34 -3.08
CA ASN A 49 -16.27 -22.70 -4.39
C ASN A 49 -17.69 -22.54 -4.98
N TRP A 50 -18.54 -23.57 -4.84
CA TRP A 50 -19.93 -23.52 -5.28
C TRP A 50 -20.76 -22.49 -4.50
N GLY A 51 -20.61 -22.46 -3.17
CA GLY A 51 -21.28 -21.49 -2.30
C GLY A 51 -20.90 -20.05 -2.66
N LYS A 52 -19.62 -19.79 -2.97
CA LYS A 52 -19.16 -18.48 -3.42
C LYS A 52 -19.82 -18.05 -4.75
N GLN A 53 -19.97 -18.96 -5.71
CA GLN A 53 -20.68 -18.68 -6.96
C GLN A 53 -22.16 -18.35 -6.74
N ILE A 54 -22.83 -19.08 -5.84
CA ILE A 54 -24.21 -18.77 -5.42
C ILE A 54 -24.28 -17.39 -4.78
N GLY A 55 -23.38 -17.08 -3.84
CA GLY A 55 -23.35 -15.77 -3.20
C GLY A 55 -23.15 -14.62 -4.21
N LEU A 56 -22.32 -14.81 -5.23
CA LEU A 56 -22.17 -13.84 -6.32
C LEU A 56 -23.42 -13.69 -7.18
N LEU A 57 -24.19 -14.76 -7.39
CA LEU A 57 -25.44 -14.73 -8.15
C LEU A 57 -26.51 -13.88 -7.43
N PHE A 58 -26.59 -13.99 -6.11
CA PHE A 58 -27.55 -13.27 -5.27
C PHE A 58 -27.07 -11.87 -4.83
N ALA A 59 -25.82 -11.49 -5.10
CA ALA A 59 -25.36 -10.11 -4.95
C ALA A 59 -25.88 -9.27 -6.13
N PHE A 60 -26.91 -8.45 -5.89
CA PHE A 60 -27.55 -7.66 -6.93
C PHE A 60 -26.84 -6.32 -7.17
N GLY A 61 -26.49 -6.06 -8.43
CA GLY A 61 -25.77 -4.85 -8.84
C GLY A 61 -24.24 -5.02 -8.85
N PRO A 62 -23.52 -4.21 -9.65
CA PRO A 62 -22.08 -4.32 -9.78
C PRO A 62 -21.37 -4.05 -8.45
N GLU A 63 -21.85 -3.10 -7.67
CA GLU A 63 -21.20 -2.72 -6.43
C GLU A 63 -21.32 -3.78 -5.32
N ALA A 64 -22.51 -4.36 -5.12
CA ALA A 64 -22.69 -5.50 -4.22
C ALA A 64 -21.82 -6.70 -4.63
N LYS A 65 -21.67 -6.94 -5.94
CA LYS A 65 -20.75 -7.96 -6.48
C LYS A 65 -19.29 -7.63 -6.21
N ALA A 66 -18.88 -6.37 -6.29
CA ALA A 66 -17.53 -5.94 -5.94
C ALA A 66 -17.25 -6.18 -4.45
N ARG A 67 -18.19 -5.82 -3.56
CA ARG A 67 -18.09 -6.09 -2.11
C ARG A 67 -17.96 -7.58 -1.83
N LYS A 68 -18.83 -8.40 -2.42
CA LYS A 68 -18.81 -9.86 -2.23
C LYS A 68 -17.53 -10.50 -2.78
N ALA A 69 -17.05 -10.04 -3.94
CA ALA A 69 -15.79 -10.51 -4.50
C ALA A 69 -14.59 -10.11 -3.64
N LEU A 70 -14.61 -8.93 -3.00
CA LEU A 70 -13.55 -8.51 -2.08
C LEU A 70 -13.51 -9.39 -0.82
N GLU A 71 -14.67 -9.70 -0.24
CA GLU A 71 -14.78 -10.65 0.88
C GLU A 71 -14.18 -12.02 0.52
N TYR A 72 -14.49 -12.52 -0.67
CA TYR A 72 -13.92 -13.79 -1.12
C TYR A 72 -12.43 -13.71 -1.43
N ALA A 73 -11.91 -12.56 -1.88
CA ALA A 73 -10.48 -12.36 -1.99
C ALA A 73 -9.82 -12.46 -0.61
N GLU A 74 -10.37 -11.78 0.41
CA GLU A 74 -9.89 -11.84 1.80
C GLU A 74 -9.87 -13.27 2.36
N GLU A 75 -10.94 -14.04 2.14
CA GLU A 75 -11.00 -15.47 2.50
C GLU A 75 -9.93 -16.30 1.78
N ARG A 76 -9.74 -16.11 0.46
CA ARG A 76 -8.68 -16.83 -0.30
C ARG A 76 -7.29 -16.47 0.17
N LEU A 77 -7.08 -15.24 0.61
CA LEU A 77 -5.81 -14.81 1.16
C LEU A 77 -5.55 -15.47 2.53
N ALA A 78 -6.59 -15.60 3.36
CA ALA A 78 -6.53 -16.35 4.62
C ALA A 78 -6.20 -17.84 4.39
N GLU A 79 -6.83 -18.45 3.39
CA GLU A 79 -6.53 -19.83 2.99
C GLU A 79 -5.08 -19.98 2.51
N ALA A 80 -4.59 -19.05 1.68
CA ALA A 80 -3.21 -19.07 1.21
C ALA A 80 -2.23 -18.99 2.40
N GLN A 81 -2.51 -18.13 3.39
CA GLN A 81 -1.73 -18.04 4.61
C GLN A 81 -1.74 -19.37 5.40
N ALA A 82 -2.92 -19.95 5.62
CA ALA A 82 -3.06 -21.20 6.35
C ALA A 82 -2.34 -22.37 5.64
N MET A 83 -2.35 -22.40 4.31
CA MET A 83 -1.69 -23.44 3.52
C MET A 83 -0.17 -23.26 3.49
N ALA A 84 0.31 -22.02 3.42
CA ALA A 84 1.74 -21.70 3.45
C ALA A 84 2.37 -22.18 4.76
N VAL A 85 1.73 -21.90 5.91
CA VAL A 85 2.18 -22.36 7.24
C VAL A 85 2.24 -23.90 7.33
N LYS A 86 1.34 -24.60 6.63
CA LYS A 86 1.33 -26.07 6.56
C LYS A 86 2.29 -26.66 5.52
N ASN A 87 3.09 -25.84 4.82
CA ASN A 87 3.93 -26.24 3.69
C ASN A 87 3.15 -26.95 2.55
N ARG A 88 1.88 -26.57 2.35
CA ARG A 88 0.99 -27.12 1.32
C ARG A 88 1.12 -26.29 0.04
N ILE A 89 2.16 -26.57 -0.75
CA ILE A 89 2.57 -25.76 -1.92
C ILE A 89 1.41 -25.57 -2.91
N ARG A 90 0.81 -26.68 -3.38
CA ARG A 90 -0.25 -26.65 -4.40
C ARG A 90 -1.49 -25.91 -3.91
N GLU A 91 -1.84 -26.09 -2.65
CA GLU A 91 -3.00 -25.48 -2.02
C GLU A 91 -2.77 -23.99 -1.78
N THR A 92 -1.54 -23.58 -1.44
CA THR A 92 -1.11 -22.18 -1.34
C THR A 92 -1.23 -21.48 -2.69
N GLU A 93 -0.65 -22.08 -3.74
CA GLU A 93 -0.74 -21.56 -5.11
C GLU A 93 -2.19 -21.45 -5.58
N ARG A 94 -2.99 -22.48 -5.34
CA ARG A 94 -4.41 -22.48 -5.71
C ARG A 94 -5.21 -21.38 -5.02
N ALA A 95 -4.96 -21.13 -3.74
CA ALA A 95 -5.61 -20.07 -3.00
C ALA A 95 -5.16 -18.69 -3.49
N ALA A 96 -3.85 -18.49 -3.72
CA ALA A 96 -3.30 -17.25 -4.25
C ALA A 96 -3.81 -16.92 -5.67
N ASP A 97 -3.91 -17.92 -6.55
CA ASP A 97 -4.48 -17.74 -7.89
C ASP A 97 -6.00 -17.46 -7.82
N SER A 98 -6.71 -18.05 -6.86
CA SER A 98 -8.14 -17.76 -6.62
C SER A 98 -8.34 -16.33 -6.11
N TYR A 99 -7.47 -15.85 -5.22
CA TYR A 99 -7.42 -14.46 -4.78
C TYR A 99 -7.27 -13.51 -5.98
N ASN A 100 -6.37 -13.82 -6.92
CA ASN A 100 -6.18 -13.04 -8.15
C ASN A 100 -7.46 -12.95 -8.99
N GLY A 101 -8.15 -14.09 -9.14
CA GLY A 101 -9.43 -14.15 -9.85
C GLY A 101 -10.50 -13.26 -9.21
N PHE A 102 -10.60 -13.27 -7.88
CA PHE A 102 -11.55 -12.40 -7.17
C PHE A 102 -11.17 -10.93 -7.24
N LEU A 103 -9.89 -10.55 -7.10
CA LEU A 103 -9.47 -9.17 -7.29
C LEU A 103 -9.71 -8.66 -8.72
N ALA A 104 -9.50 -9.49 -9.74
CA ALA A 104 -9.86 -9.14 -11.11
C ALA A 104 -11.38 -8.87 -11.24
N MET A 105 -12.20 -9.65 -10.56
CA MET A 105 -13.64 -9.41 -10.48
C MET A 105 -13.97 -8.12 -9.74
N VAL A 106 -13.35 -7.85 -8.59
CA VAL A 106 -13.51 -6.59 -7.85
C VAL A 106 -13.26 -5.40 -8.77
N ARG A 107 -12.11 -5.37 -9.47
CA ARG A 107 -11.77 -4.29 -10.42
C ARG A 107 -12.83 -4.11 -11.48
N LYS A 108 -13.25 -5.20 -12.14
CA LYS A 108 -14.30 -5.16 -13.17
C LYS A 108 -15.60 -4.57 -12.62
N ARG A 109 -16.02 -5.01 -11.43
CA ARG A 109 -17.29 -4.63 -10.83
C ARG A 109 -17.28 -3.20 -10.28
N VAL A 110 -16.16 -2.74 -9.73
CA VAL A 110 -15.96 -1.33 -9.34
C VAL A 110 -16.08 -0.42 -10.56
N GLU A 111 -15.47 -0.79 -11.69
CA GLU A 111 -15.56 -0.02 -12.93
C GLU A 111 -16.99 0.00 -13.51
N GLU A 112 -17.70 -1.15 -13.49
CA GLU A 112 -19.12 -1.21 -13.89
C GLU A 112 -20.00 -0.33 -12.99
N ALA A 113 -19.78 -0.33 -11.67
CA ALA A 113 -20.51 0.51 -10.71
C ALA A 113 -20.27 2.00 -11.00
N ARG A 114 -19.01 2.38 -11.28
CA ARG A 114 -18.63 3.74 -11.69
C ARG A 114 -19.36 4.18 -12.96
N GLN A 115 -19.39 3.33 -13.99
CA GLN A 115 -20.06 3.64 -15.26
C GLN A 115 -21.58 3.79 -15.11
N GLN A 116 -22.18 3.09 -14.14
CA GLN A 116 -23.59 3.22 -13.80
C GLN A 116 -23.90 4.41 -12.90
N GLY A 117 -22.89 5.20 -12.52
CA GLY A 117 -23.06 6.32 -11.62
C GLY A 117 -23.58 5.89 -10.25
N VAL A 118 -23.12 4.74 -9.75
CA VAL A 118 -23.39 4.27 -8.38
C VAL A 118 -22.27 4.78 -7.48
N PRO A 119 -22.45 5.93 -6.79
CA PRO A 119 -21.47 6.43 -5.83
C PRO A 119 -21.65 5.67 -4.51
N GLU A 120 -20.96 4.56 -4.37
CA GLU A 120 -20.71 3.99 -3.05
C GLU A 120 -19.21 3.90 -2.82
N ASN A 121 -18.81 4.06 -1.57
CA ASN A 121 -17.44 4.07 -1.06
C ASN A 121 -16.63 2.77 -1.28
N ILE A 122 -17.03 1.93 -2.24
CA ILE A 122 -16.38 0.66 -2.54
C ILE A 122 -14.93 0.86 -3.01
N SER A 123 -14.62 1.92 -3.76
CA SER A 123 -13.25 2.23 -4.15
C SER A 123 -12.34 2.51 -2.96
N GLU A 124 -12.84 3.23 -1.95
CA GLU A 124 -12.09 3.43 -0.70
C GLU A 124 -11.91 2.11 0.06
N LYS A 125 -12.96 1.29 0.18
CA LYS A 125 -12.88 -0.02 0.82
C LYS A 125 -11.84 -0.93 0.13
N VAL A 126 -11.86 -0.99 -1.20
CA VAL A 126 -10.90 -1.78 -1.98
C VAL A 126 -9.49 -1.24 -1.81
N ALA A 127 -9.28 0.08 -1.84
CA ALA A 127 -7.96 0.67 -1.68
C ALA A 127 -7.36 0.40 -0.29
N LEU A 128 -8.17 0.45 0.76
CA LEU A 128 -7.76 0.12 2.13
C LEU A 128 -7.50 -1.39 2.29
N ALA A 129 -8.40 -2.24 1.78
CA ALA A 129 -8.26 -3.68 1.86
C ALA A 129 -6.99 -4.15 1.15
N THR A 130 -6.78 -3.72 -0.11
CA THR A 130 -5.59 -4.09 -0.87
C THR A 130 -4.29 -3.58 -0.25
N SER A 131 -4.28 -2.40 0.39
CA SER A 131 -3.14 -1.94 1.20
C SER A 131 -2.77 -2.95 2.29
N LYS A 132 -3.76 -3.42 3.07
CA LYS A 132 -3.57 -4.46 4.10
C LYS A 132 -3.15 -5.80 3.49
N HIS A 133 -3.71 -6.17 2.34
CA HIS A 133 -3.35 -7.41 1.66
C HIS A 133 -1.88 -7.46 1.28
N LEU A 134 -1.24 -6.32 0.96
CA LEU A 134 0.21 -6.30 0.69
C LEU A 134 1.02 -6.77 1.90
N SER A 135 0.70 -6.29 3.10
CA SER A 135 1.35 -6.73 4.35
C SER A 135 1.14 -8.21 4.61
N VAL A 136 -0.07 -8.72 4.36
CA VAL A 136 -0.40 -10.14 4.48
C VAL A 136 0.40 -10.97 3.46
N LEU A 137 0.40 -10.57 2.20
CA LEU A 137 1.10 -11.27 1.12
C LEU A 137 2.60 -11.33 1.35
N ASP A 138 3.19 -10.26 1.89
CA ASP A 138 4.58 -10.27 2.34
C ASP A 138 4.82 -11.32 3.44
N ARG A 139 3.92 -11.45 4.43
CA ARG A 139 4.03 -12.48 5.48
C ARG A 139 3.88 -13.89 4.91
N ILE A 140 2.96 -14.09 3.97
CA ILE A 140 2.79 -15.38 3.28
C ILE A 140 4.06 -15.71 2.50
N LYS A 141 4.64 -14.75 1.76
CA LYS A 141 5.88 -14.95 0.99
C LYS A 141 7.06 -15.30 1.90
N ASP A 142 7.19 -14.62 3.04
CA ASP A 142 8.25 -14.86 4.03
C ASP A 142 8.20 -16.29 4.61
N THR A 143 7.01 -16.92 4.66
CA THR A 143 6.79 -18.24 5.27
C THR A 143 6.58 -19.37 4.26
N ALA A 144 6.22 -19.05 3.02
CA ALA A 144 5.92 -20.03 1.99
C ALA A 144 7.18 -20.75 1.49
N PRO A 145 7.06 -22.05 1.12
CA PRO A 145 8.11 -22.74 0.38
C PRO A 145 8.45 -22.00 -0.91
N GLU A 146 9.72 -22.09 -1.34
CA GLU A 146 10.23 -21.38 -2.51
C GLU A 146 9.38 -21.59 -3.77
N GLN A 147 8.86 -22.82 -3.95
CA GLN A 147 8.02 -23.18 -5.09
C GLN A 147 6.71 -22.38 -5.15
N ALA A 148 6.14 -22.02 -3.99
CA ALA A 148 4.87 -21.29 -3.94
C ALA A 148 5.04 -19.77 -4.06
N LYS A 149 6.26 -19.23 -3.85
CA LYS A 149 6.49 -17.77 -3.77
C LYS A 149 6.09 -17.03 -5.04
N GLU A 150 6.28 -17.63 -6.22
CA GLU A 150 5.91 -16.99 -7.49
C GLU A 150 4.40 -16.65 -7.54
N SER A 151 3.54 -17.54 -7.05
CA SER A 151 2.09 -17.30 -6.98
C SER A 151 1.74 -16.15 -6.02
N ILE A 152 2.49 -16.01 -4.93
CA ILE A 152 2.33 -14.93 -3.96
C ILE A 152 2.80 -13.60 -4.54
N VAL A 153 3.89 -13.59 -5.31
CA VAL A 153 4.37 -12.40 -6.03
C VAL A 153 3.33 -11.95 -7.06
N ARG A 154 2.73 -12.87 -7.82
CA ARG A 154 1.61 -12.53 -8.74
C ARG A 154 0.42 -11.96 -7.98
N ALA A 155 0.11 -12.51 -6.79
CA ALA A 155 -0.94 -11.97 -5.94
C ALA A 155 -0.65 -10.58 -5.40
N LYS A 156 0.60 -10.29 -5.06
CA LYS A 156 1.01 -8.94 -4.67
C LYS A 156 0.88 -7.95 -5.81
N GLU A 157 1.28 -8.33 -7.02
CA GLU A 157 1.11 -7.51 -8.20
C GLU A 157 -0.39 -7.26 -8.51
N ALA A 158 -1.25 -8.27 -8.34
CA ALA A 158 -2.70 -8.10 -8.48
C ALA A 158 -3.27 -7.11 -7.44
N ALA A 159 -2.77 -7.16 -6.19
CA ALA A 159 -3.14 -6.25 -5.12
C ALA A 159 -2.73 -4.80 -5.41
N ILE A 160 -1.47 -4.58 -5.85
CA ILE A 160 -0.95 -3.26 -6.27
C ILE A 160 -1.82 -2.68 -7.39
N ASN A 161 -2.08 -3.46 -8.43
CA ASN A 161 -2.90 -3.01 -9.56
C ASN A 161 -4.36 -2.74 -9.17
N GLY A 162 -4.93 -3.58 -8.28
CA GLY A 162 -6.25 -3.39 -7.72
C GLY A 162 -6.35 -2.09 -6.91
N GLN A 163 -5.36 -1.83 -6.07
CA GLN A 163 -5.27 -0.64 -5.25
C GLN A 163 -5.19 0.63 -6.11
N GLN A 164 -4.26 0.68 -7.07
CA GLN A 164 -4.12 1.84 -7.96
C GLN A 164 -5.40 2.10 -8.76
N ASN A 165 -6.10 1.06 -9.22
CA ASN A 165 -7.38 1.23 -9.91
C ASN A 165 -8.46 1.80 -8.98
N ALA A 166 -8.54 1.31 -7.74
CA ALA A 166 -9.48 1.79 -6.76
C ALA A 166 -9.19 3.25 -6.37
N LEU A 167 -7.92 3.61 -6.14
CA LEU A 167 -7.49 4.97 -5.85
C LEU A 167 -7.72 5.93 -7.02
N ARG A 168 -7.55 5.48 -8.27
CA ARG A 168 -7.89 6.25 -9.48
C ARG A 168 -9.35 6.70 -9.46
N THR A 169 -10.24 5.76 -9.15
CA THR A 169 -11.68 6.04 -9.04
C THR A 169 -11.95 6.96 -7.84
N LEU A 170 -11.34 6.68 -6.69
CA LEU A 170 -11.51 7.48 -5.48
C LEU A 170 -11.04 8.94 -5.66
N ALA A 171 -9.91 9.18 -6.32
CA ALA A 171 -9.35 10.52 -6.51
C ALA A 171 -10.29 11.48 -7.27
N ARG A 172 -11.15 10.94 -8.13
CA ARG A 172 -12.16 11.72 -8.86
C ARG A 172 -13.23 12.31 -7.95
N GLU A 173 -13.44 11.73 -6.78
CA GLU A 173 -14.47 12.17 -5.82
C GLU A 173 -13.84 12.72 -4.53
N ARG A 174 -12.87 12.00 -3.96
CA ARG A 174 -12.19 12.28 -2.69
C ARG A 174 -10.68 12.27 -2.89
N LEU A 175 -10.17 13.37 -3.43
CA LEU A 175 -8.78 13.51 -3.86
C LEU A 175 -7.79 13.33 -2.70
N GLU A 176 -7.99 14.07 -1.62
CA GLU A 176 -7.15 14.05 -0.42
C GLU A 176 -7.12 12.66 0.18
N ARG A 177 -8.28 11.99 0.24
CA ARG A 177 -8.39 10.65 0.79
C ARG A 177 -7.62 9.62 -0.04
N ALA A 178 -7.66 9.74 -1.37
CA ALA A 178 -6.87 8.88 -2.25
C ALA A 178 -5.36 9.10 -2.04
N ALA A 179 -4.92 10.35 -1.89
CA ALA A 179 -3.53 10.68 -1.60
C ALA A 179 -3.09 10.10 -0.24
N GLU A 180 -3.88 10.27 0.82
CA GLU A 180 -3.60 9.72 2.16
C GLU A 180 -3.39 8.20 2.13
N ILE A 181 -4.30 7.45 1.48
CA ILE A 181 -4.20 5.99 1.40
C ILE A 181 -2.95 5.56 0.62
N ASN A 182 -2.63 6.26 -0.48
CA ASN A 182 -1.43 5.99 -1.25
C ASN A 182 -0.16 6.24 -0.43
N LEU A 183 -0.10 7.37 0.30
CA LEU A 183 1.03 7.73 1.17
C LEU A 183 1.22 6.72 2.31
N ALA A 184 0.14 6.30 2.96
CA ALA A 184 0.20 5.26 3.99
C ALA A 184 0.71 3.91 3.44
N THR A 185 0.37 3.59 2.18
CA THR A 185 0.85 2.38 1.52
C THR A 185 2.35 2.47 1.22
N ILE A 186 2.83 3.61 0.74
CA ILE A 186 4.27 3.87 0.55
C ILE A 186 5.01 3.68 1.88
N GLU A 187 4.51 4.27 2.96
CA GLU A 187 5.09 4.11 4.30
C GLU A 187 5.18 2.63 4.71
N GLY A 188 4.12 1.85 4.48
CA GLY A 188 4.13 0.40 4.70
C GLY A 188 5.22 -0.34 3.91
N ARG A 189 5.40 -0.02 2.63
CA ARG A 189 6.46 -0.62 1.79
C ARG A 189 7.87 -0.22 2.25
N LEU A 190 8.07 1.04 2.60
CA LEU A 190 9.35 1.52 3.13
C LEU A 190 9.67 0.87 4.48
N ASN A 191 8.67 0.67 5.33
CA ASN A 191 8.83 -0.06 6.59
C ASN A 191 9.22 -1.53 6.35
N LYS A 192 8.61 -2.22 5.38
CA LYS A 192 9.05 -3.57 4.97
C LYS A 192 10.49 -3.57 4.49
N ALA A 193 10.88 -2.63 3.62
CA ALA A 193 12.26 -2.48 3.16
C ALA A 193 13.23 -2.26 4.33
N ARG A 194 12.86 -1.44 5.32
CA ARG A 194 13.67 -1.23 6.54
C ARG A 194 13.86 -2.51 7.35
N VAL A 195 12.78 -3.25 7.60
CA VAL A 195 12.85 -4.53 8.31
C VAL A 195 13.75 -5.52 7.56
N LYS A 196 13.63 -5.60 6.23
CA LYS A 196 14.43 -6.51 5.41
C LYS A 196 15.89 -6.08 5.28
N ALA A 197 16.17 -4.79 5.35
CA ALA A 197 17.53 -4.28 5.48
C ALA A 197 18.15 -4.68 6.82
N ASP A 198 17.40 -4.61 7.93
CA ASP A 198 17.83 -5.10 9.25
C ASP A 198 18.13 -6.62 9.24
N GLU A 199 17.40 -7.39 8.45
CA GLU A 199 17.61 -8.83 8.24
C GLU A 199 18.75 -9.16 7.24
N GLY A 200 19.30 -8.15 6.56
CA GLY A 200 20.31 -8.34 5.51
C GLY A 200 19.77 -8.99 4.23
N ASN A 201 18.46 -8.97 4.01
CA ASN A 201 17.80 -9.58 2.85
C ASN A 201 17.67 -8.58 1.69
N THR A 202 18.72 -8.49 0.87
CA THR A 202 18.80 -7.60 -0.29
C THR A 202 17.61 -7.74 -1.24
N GLU A 203 17.22 -8.96 -1.60
CA GLU A 203 16.17 -9.20 -2.60
C GLU A 203 14.84 -8.60 -2.15
N GLU A 204 14.47 -8.84 -0.88
CA GLU A 204 13.24 -8.30 -0.31
C GLU A 204 13.30 -6.77 -0.11
N VAL A 205 14.49 -6.20 0.14
CA VAL A 205 14.68 -4.74 0.18
C VAL A 205 14.39 -4.14 -1.20
N GLU A 206 15.01 -4.67 -2.25
CA GLU A 206 14.82 -4.19 -3.62
C GLU A 206 13.37 -4.32 -4.07
N GLU A 207 12.73 -5.44 -3.76
CA GLU A 207 11.33 -5.68 -4.09
C GLU A 207 10.39 -4.69 -3.37
N ALA A 208 10.58 -4.48 -2.05
CA ALA A 208 9.77 -3.54 -1.29
C ALA A 208 9.96 -2.09 -1.75
N LEU A 209 11.18 -1.69 -2.13
CA LEU A 209 11.46 -0.38 -2.72
C LEU A 209 10.86 -0.23 -4.12
N GLY A 210 10.89 -1.29 -4.93
CA GLY A 210 10.22 -1.31 -6.23
C GLY A 210 8.70 -1.13 -6.10
N ASP A 211 8.08 -1.77 -5.11
CA ASP A 211 6.66 -1.57 -4.81
C ASP A 211 6.36 -0.15 -4.31
N ALA A 212 7.24 0.41 -3.46
CA ALA A 212 7.12 1.81 -3.03
C ALA A 212 7.21 2.78 -4.21
N ASP A 213 8.14 2.56 -5.15
CA ASP A 213 8.32 3.37 -6.35
C ASP A 213 7.08 3.36 -7.25
N LYS A 214 6.43 2.20 -7.43
CA LYS A 214 5.13 2.11 -8.14
C LYS A 214 4.07 3.01 -7.50
N MET A 215 4.03 3.10 -6.16
CA MET A 215 3.08 3.93 -5.44
C MET A 215 3.47 5.42 -5.45
N PHE A 216 4.76 5.75 -5.42
CA PHE A 216 5.23 7.12 -5.61
C PHE A 216 4.80 7.69 -6.96
N ARG A 217 5.08 6.97 -8.06
CA ARG A 217 4.65 7.37 -9.41
C ARG A 217 3.13 7.52 -9.50
N PHE A 218 2.40 6.61 -8.86
CA PHE A 218 0.95 6.70 -8.84
C PHE A 218 0.43 7.93 -8.05
N GLY A 219 1.16 8.40 -7.04
CA GLY A 219 0.85 9.66 -6.36
C GLY A 219 0.89 10.88 -7.28
N GLU A 220 1.75 10.85 -8.30
CA GLU A 220 1.76 11.88 -9.36
C GLU A 220 0.49 11.80 -10.21
N GLU A 221 0.09 10.58 -10.61
CA GLU A 221 -1.15 10.35 -11.36
C GLU A 221 -2.39 10.86 -10.61
N ILE A 222 -2.46 10.71 -9.28
CA ILE A 222 -3.55 11.28 -8.46
C ILE A 222 -3.63 12.80 -8.63
N SER A 223 -2.49 13.48 -8.63
CA SER A 223 -2.41 14.94 -8.77
C SER A 223 -2.82 15.36 -10.20
N GLU A 224 -2.37 14.63 -11.22
CA GLU A 224 -2.74 14.87 -12.63
C GLU A 224 -4.23 14.68 -12.88
N ILE A 225 -4.86 13.66 -12.27
CA ILE A 225 -6.31 13.44 -12.34
C ILE A 225 -7.05 14.66 -11.78
N ALA A 226 -6.60 15.20 -10.65
CA ALA A 226 -7.22 16.37 -10.04
C ALA A 226 -7.08 17.63 -10.92
N GLN A 227 -5.88 17.88 -11.44
CA GLN A 227 -5.62 18.99 -12.36
C GLN A 227 -6.49 18.89 -13.62
N GLY A 228 -6.59 17.69 -14.22
CA GLY A 228 -7.43 17.45 -15.39
C GLY A 228 -8.93 17.61 -15.14
N LEU A 229 -9.36 17.51 -13.88
CA LEU A 229 -10.72 17.80 -13.44
C LEU A 229 -10.93 19.25 -12.98
N GLY A 230 -9.90 20.09 -13.04
CA GLY A 230 -9.94 21.48 -12.56
C GLY A 230 -10.12 21.58 -11.04
N LYS A 231 -9.71 20.55 -10.28
CA LYS A 231 -9.75 20.58 -8.81
C LYS A 231 -8.51 21.29 -8.26
N ASP A 232 -8.69 21.97 -7.13
CA ASP A 232 -7.58 22.47 -6.32
C ASP A 232 -6.78 21.28 -5.76
N THR A 233 -5.48 21.31 -5.98
CA THR A 233 -4.57 20.26 -5.55
C THR A 233 -3.77 20.64 -4.30
N THR A 234 -3.83 21.91 -3.87
CA THR A 234 -2.93 22.50 -2.86
C THR A 234 -2.79 21.62 -1.61
N THR A 235 -3.91 21.12 -1.08
CA THR A 235 -3.92 20.23 0.10
C THR A 235 -3.17 18.93 -0.16
N VAL A 236 -3.36 18.32 -1.33
CA VAL A 236 -2.65 17.10 -1.73
C VAL A 236 -1.16 17.36 -1.91
N GLU A 237 -0.76 18.45 -2.56
CA GLU A 237 0.66 18.78 -2.64
C GLU A 237 1.29 19.00 -1.26
N GLN A 238 0.60 19.65 -0.33
CA GLN A 238 1.08 19.79 1.05
C GLN A 238 1.24 18.43 1.75
N LEU A 239 0.25 17.53 1.61
CA LEU A 239 0.30 16.17 2.15
C LEU A 239 1.48 15.39 1.58
N VAL A 240 1.65 15.40 0.25
CA VAL A 240 2.74 14.70 -0.44
C VAL A 240 4.09 15.28 -0.01
N ALA A 241 4.26 16.61 0.01
CA ALA A 241 5.52 17.21 0.44
C ALA A 241 5.91 16.80 1.87
N LYS A 242 4.94 16.83 2.81
CA LYS A 242 5.16 16.42 4.19
C LYS A 242 5.52 14.95 4.30
N ALA A 243 4.76 14.07 3.66
CA ALA A 243 4.99 12.63 3.70
C ALA A 243 6.32 12.24 3.03
N THR A 244 6.65 12.82 1.87
CA THR A 244 7.93 12.57 1.19
C THR A 244 9.13 13.01 2.04
N SER A 245 8.99 14.05 2.87
CA SER A 245 10.02 14.38 3.87
C SER A 245 10.28 13.23 4.84
N ALA A 246 9.23 12.66 5.43
CA ALA A 246 9.36 11.52 6.34
C ALA A 246 9.87 10.27 5.61
N HIS A 247 9.41 10.01 4.38
CA HIS A 247 9.89 8.90 3.57
C HIS A 247 11.39 8.99 3.25
N LEU A 248 11.91 10.19 2.99
CA LEU A 248 13.34 10.42 2.79
C LEU A 248 14.17 10.11 4.05
N GLU A 249 13.64 10.40 5.24
CA GLU A 249 14.28 10.01 6.50
C GLU A 249 14.35 8.49 6.63
N VAL A 250 13.24 7.79 6.36
CA VAL A 250 13.21 6.31 6.36
C VAL A 250 14.16 5.73 5.32
N LEU A 251 14.20 6.27 4.10
CA LEU A 251 15.12 5.83 3.05
C LEU A 251 16.59 6.04 3.45
N ALA A 252 16.91 7.14 4.12
CA ALA A 252 18.25 7.38 4.65
C ALA A 252 18.62 6.40 5.78
N GLU A 253 17.65 5.97 6.61
CA GLU A 253 17.85 4.88 7.57
C GLU A 253 18.12 3.55 6.87
N ILE A 254 17.31 3.21 5.85
CA ILE A 254 17.49 1.99 5.05
C ILE A 254 18.90 1.99 4.42
N HIS A 255 19.33 3.10 3.82
CA HIS A 255 20.65 3.25 3.20
C HIS A 255 21.80 2.95 4.16
N LYS A 256 21.70 3.40 5.42
CA LYS A 256 22.74 3.17 6.43
C LYS A 256 22.88 1.72 6.85
N LYS A 257 21.80 0.95 6.75
CA LYS A 257 21.72 -0.41 7.31
C LYS A 257 21.78 -1.50 6.25
N ALA A 258 21.30 -1.22 5.05
CA ALA A 258 21.12 -2.22 4.02
C ALA A 258 22.46 -2.77 3.51
N PRO A 259 22.49 -4.04 3.06
CA PRO A 259 23.65 -4.60 2.40
C PRO A 259 24.05 -3.81 1.14
N GLU A 260 25.36 -3.76 0.84
CA GLU A 260 25.90 -3.04 -0.32
C GLU A 260 25.20 -3.40 -1.66
N PRO A 261 24.80 -4.66 -1.93
CA PRO A 261 24.03 -4.96 -3.14
C PRO A 261 22.73 -4.15 -3.30
N ALA A 262 22.02 -3.84 -2.22
CA ALA A 262 20.75 -3.10 -2.26
C ALA A 262 20.95 -1.58 -2.46
N ARG A 263 22.19 -1.09 -2.38
CA ARG A 263 22.51 0.34 -2.31
C ARG A 263 21.99 1.13 -3.51
N ILE A 264 22.12 0.58 -4.71
CA ILE A 264 21.65 1.22 -5.95
C ILE A 264 20.14 1.43 -5.91
N ALA A 265 19.37 0.42 -5.49
CA ALA A 265 17.92 0.53 -5.39
C ALA A 265 17.50 1.61 -4.39
N ILE A 266 18.21 1.71 -3.26
CA ILE A 266 17.95 2.72 -2.22
C ILE A 266 18.29 4.12 -2.73
N GLU A 267 19.44 4.30 -3.36
CA GLU A 267 19.87 5.58 -3.91
C GLU A 267 18.92 6.06 -5.02
N ASN A 268 18.43 5.16 -5.86
CA ASN A 268 17.40 5.46 -6.86
C ASN A 268 16.08 5.89 -6.19
N ALA A 269 15.63 5.19 -5.14
CA ALA A 269 14.41 5.56 -4.42
C ALA A 269 14.53 6.93 -3.73
N ILE A 270 15.71 7.26 -3.17
CA ILE A 270 16.02 8.59 -2.62
C ILE A 270 15.96 9.65 -3.71
N ALA A 271 16.64 9.42 -4.84
CA ALA A 271 16.68 10.37 -5.95
C ALA A 271 15.27 10.66 -6.49
N ASN A 272 14.47 9.62 -6.74
CA ASN A 272 13.07 9.76 -7.20
C ASN A 272 12.23 10.55 -6.18
N SER A 273 12.39 10.25 -4.88
CA SER A 273 11.68 10.96 -3.81
C SER A 273 12.06 12.43 -3.73
N LEU A 274 13.33 12.77 -3.94
CA LEU A 274 13.81 14.16 -3.98
C LEU A 274 13.22 14.92 -5.18
N VAL A 275 13.25 14.33 -6.37
CA VAL A 275 12.68 14.91 -7.60
C VAL A 275 11.18 15.17 -7.42
N ASN A 276 10.43 14.19 -6.93
CA ASN A 276 8.99 14.36 -6.69
C ASN A 276 8.72 15.46 -5.64
N ARG A 277 9.49 15.51 -4.56
CA ARG A 277 9.36 16.57 -3.54
C ARG A 277 9.62 17.95 -4.14
N GLU A 278 10.68 18.11 -4.94
CA GLU A 278 11.00 19.38 -5.58
C GLU A 278 9.85 19.84 -6.48
N ARG A 279 9.32 18.94 -7.32
CA ARG A 279 8.15 19.19 -8.17
C ARG A 279 6.94 19.68 -7.36
N VAL A 280 6.62 18.98 -6.29
CA VAL A 280 5.46 19.30 -5.43
C VAL A 280 5.66 20.63 -4.69
N VAL A 281 6.86 20.90 -4.18
CA VAL A 281 7.18 22.18 -3.52
C VAL A 281 7.12 23.35 -4.52
N GLU A 282 7.52 23.14 -5.77
CA GLU A 282 7.42 24.17 -6.81
C GLU A 282 5.96 24.42 -7.20
N ALA A 283 5.13 23.38 -7.29
CA ALA A 283 3.69 23.53 -7.51
C ALA A 283 3.02 24.38 -6.43
N LEU A 284 3.44 24.25 -5.16
CA LEU A 284 2.90 25.04 -4.03
C LEU A 284 3.31 26.51 -4.02
N LYS A 285 4.28 26.93 -4.85
CA LYS A 285 4.70 28.34 -4.95
C LYS A 285 3.90 29.12 -5.99
N ASN A 286 3.29 28.42 -6.93
CA ASN A 286 2.56 28.98 -8.07
C ASN A 286 1.06 29.03 -7.77
#